data_AF-A0A3D3P9D2-F1
#
_entry.id   AF-A0A3D3P9D2-F1
#
_cell.length_a   1.000
_cell.length_b   1.000
_cell.length_c   1.000
_cell.angle_alpha   90.00
_cell.angle_beta   90.00
_cell.angle_gamma   90.00
#
_symmetry.space_group_name_H-M   'P 1'
#
loop_
_entity.id
_entity.type
_entity.pdbx_description
1 polymer ?
#
loop_
_entity_poly.entity_id
_entity_poly.type
_entity_poly.pdbx_seq_one_letter_code
_entity_poly.pdbx_strand_id
1 'polypeptide(L)'
;GTAKSAFRVLFFEQTLAMKEQELDAFRKAQGPIDDSHFTIRYMSSQNQITRHHELGYWSWMDGQMEPMVTYFNGKPEAITVTPAFFEPLGWTAANSYGRRGGTTYLESFKYALKSKPRVIFLHQFNEFAGQAEGHGLGKNHDIYLDEYSTELSDDLEPVSLTASGFRDSTRGWGFYYLNMTRALMDIFYNKDKNSTLLAASITEVSDKSIKLNWSVAGEMPKSFTVAIGNKVFFKEISGMTCEISAQGLSKGIHTITITANDVHTHYALSKTEFDDIQEKPLPVNVKLTVRL
;
A
#
# COMPACT_ATOMS: atom_id res chain seq x y z
N GLY A 1 -26.50 1.20 -8.05
CA GLY A 1 -25.84 2.32 -8.75
C GLY A 1 -26.20 2.31 -10.23
N THR A 2 -25.80 3.34 -10.98
CA THR A 2 -26.01 3.42 -12.45
C THR A 2 -24.70 3.06 -13.17
N ALA A 3 -24.77 2.78 -14.47
CA ALA A 3 -23.57 2.64 -15.30
C ALA A 3 -22.76 3.95 -15.29
N LYS A 4 -23.43 5.11 -15.22
CA LYS A 4 -22.81 6.43 -15.12
C LYS A 4 -21.74 6.54 -14.04
N SER A 5 -22.01 6.02 -12.84
CA SER A 5 -21.05 6.11 -11.73
C SER A 5 -19.86 5.19 -11.93
N ALA A 6 -20.05 4.02 -12.55
CA ALA A 6 -18.96 3.12 -12.92
C ALA A 6 -18.07 3.75 -14.01
N PHE A 7 -18.66 4.31 -15.06
CA PHE A 7 -17.95 4.89 -16.22
C PHE A 7 -17.14 6.16 -15.89
N ARG A 8 -17.20 6.66 -14.65
CA ARG A 8 -16.26 7.69 -14.17
C ARG A 8 -14.82 7.18 -14.09
N VAL A 9 -14.64 5.87 -13.96
CA VAL A 9 -13.34 5.23 -14.04
C VAL A 9 -13.10 4.83 -15.50
N LEU A 10 -12.14 5.50 -16.14
CA LEU A 10 -11.86 5.39 -17.57
C LEU A 10 -11.62 3.94 -18.02
N PHE A 11 -10.99 3.13 -17.16
CA PHE A 11 -10.77 1.70 -17.39
C PHE A 11 -12.05 0.95 -17.80
N PHE A 12 -13.20 1.22 -17.16
CA PHE A 12 -14.45 0.52 -17.48
C PHE A 12 -15.01 0.90 -18.84
N GLU A 13 -14.89 2.16 -19.25
CA GLU A 13 -15.27 2.59 -20.59
C GLU A 13 -14.40 1.91 -21.66
N GLN A 14 -13.11 1.74 -21.37
CA GLN A 14 -12.13 1.17 -22.30
C GLN A 14 -12.25 -0.36 -22.44
N THR A 15 -12.70 -1.07 -21.39
CA THR A 15 -12.68 -2.54 -21.35
C THR A 15 -14.03 -3.22 -21.53
N LEU A 16 -15.15 -2.58 -21.14
CA LEU A 16 -16.46 -3.25 -21.14
C LEU A 16 -17.07 -3.41 -22.54
N ALA A 17 -16.48 -2.83 -23.59
CA ALA A 17 -16.95 -2.88 -24.98
C ALA A 17 -18.46 -2.55 -25.14
N MET A 18 -19.03 -1.83 -24.18
CA MET A 18 -20.42 -1.39 -24.11
C MET A 18 -20.44 0.08 -23.70
N LYS A 19 -21.38 0.84 -24.25
CA LYS A 19 -21.64 2.21 -23.79
C LYS A 19 -22.40 2.19 -22.46
N GLU A 20 -22.32 3.29 -21.71
CA GLU A 20 -23.05 3.48 -20.45
C GLU A 20 -24.53 3.08 -20.56
N GLN A 21 -25.21 3.56 -21.60
CA GLN A 21 -26.64 3.31 -21.82
C GLN A 21 -26.94 1.83 -22.12
N GLU A 22 -26.04 1.16 -22.84
CA GLU A 22 -26.16 -0.26 -23.17
C GLU A 22 -25.98 -1.11 -21.91
N LEU A 23 -24.99 -0.78 -21.07
CA LEU A 23 -24.79 -1.45 -19.79
C LEU A 23 -25.98 -1.23 -18.85
N ASP A 24 -26.52 -0.01 -18.77
CA ASP A 24 -27.70 0.25 -17.94
C ASP A 24 -28.95 -0.49 -18.44
N ALA A 25 -29.16 -0.55 -19.76
CA ALA A 25 -30.24 -1.34 -20.35
C ALA A 25 -30.05 -2.84 -20.06
N PHE A 26 -28.84 -3.36 -20.26
CA PHE A 26 -28.49 -4.74 -19.95
C PHE A 26 -28.76 -5.09 -18.49
N ARG A 27 -28.31 -4.25 -17.55
CA ARG A 27 -28.51 -4.44 -16.10
C ARG A 27 -29.97 -4.39 -15.70
N LYS A 28 -30.78 -3.49 -16.28
CA LYS A 28 -32.23 -3.41 -16.01
C LYS A 28 -33.00 -4.60 -16.57
N ALA A 29 -32.50 -5.21 -17.64
CA ALA A 29 -33.07 -6.42 -18.22
C ALA A 29 -32.76 -7.68 -17.39
N GLN A 30 -31.70 -7.66 -16.56
CA GLN A 30 -31.48 -8.71 -15.58
C GLN A 30 -32.53 -8.58 -14.47
N GLY A 31 -33.26 -9.66 -14.20
CA GLY A 31 -34.20 -9.73 -13.07
C GLY A 31 -33.50 -9.55 -11.70
N PRO A 32 -34.26 -9.52 -10.60
CA PRO A 32 -33.65 -9.50 -9.27
C PRO A 32 -32.76 -10.72 -9.08
N ILE A 33 -31.63 -10.56 -8.39
CA ILE A 33 -30.80 -11.70 -8.02
C ILE A 33 -31.52 -12.47 -6.91
N ASP A 34 -31.65 -13.79 -7.08
CA ASP A 34 -32.13 -14.66 -6.02
C ASP A 34 -31.01 -14.88 -4.99
N ASP A 35 -31.13 -14.22 -3.84
CA ASP A 35 -30.22 -14.29 -2.71
C ASP A 35 -30.84 -15.04 -1.51
N SER A 36 -31.92 -15.80 -1.74
CA SER A 36 -32.64 -16.53 -0.67
C SER A 36 -31.77 -17.55 0.08
N HIS A 37 -30.70 -18.04 -0.55
CA HIS A 37 -29.77 -19.01 0.01
C HIS A 37 -28.37 -18.47 0.29
N PHE A 38 -28.05 -17.25 -0.13
CA PHE A 38 -26.69 -16.68 -0.05
C PHE A 38 -26.72 -15.21 0.30
N THR A 39 -25.73 -14.74 1.06
CA THR A 39 -25.50 -13.30 1.18
C THR A 39 -24.69 -12.82 -0.01
N ILE A 40 -25.25 -11.91 -0.81
CA ILE A 40 -24.56 -11.32 -1.96
C ILE A 40 -24.01 -9.95 -1.57
N ARG A 41 -22.76 -9.69 -2.00
CA ARG A 41 -22.11 -8.39 -1.92
C ARG A 41 -21.57 -8.04 -3.29
N TYR A 42 -22.01 -6.91 -3.82
CA TYR A 42 -21.50 -6.43 -5.10
C TYR A 42 -20.10 -5.87 -4.92
N MET A 43 -19.22 -6.21 -5.86
CA MET A 43 -17.87 -5.68 -5.93
C MET A 43 -17.82 -4.48 -6.88
N SER A 44 -16.93 -3.55 -6.58
CA SER A 44 -16.62 -2.32 -7.32
C SER A 44 -15.11 -2.10 -7.33
N SER A 45 -14.66 -1.09 -8.04
CA SER A 45 -13.28 -0.58 -8.01
C SER A 45 -13.30 0.93 -7.84
N GLN A 46 -12.22 1.47 -7.30
CA GLN A 46 -11.96 2.89 -7.17
C GLN A 46 -13.17 3.64 -6.56
N ASN A 47 -13.60 3.18 -5.38
CA ASN A 47 -14.80 3.67 -4.71
C ASN A 47 -14.73 5.15 -4.34
N GLN A 48 -13.53 5.74 -4.34
CA GLN A 48 -13.33 7.17 -4.19
C GLN A 48 -13.90 7.99 -5.36
N ILE A 49 -13.96 7.39 -6.56
CA ILE A 49 -14.52 8.00 -7.77
C ILE A 49 -15.97 7.56 -8.00
N THR A 50 -16.21 6.25 -7.92
CA THR A 50 -17.53 5.68 -8.24
C THR A 50 -18.56 5.97 -7.16
N ARG A 51 -18.12 6.23 -5.93
CA ARG A 51 -18.96 6.36 -4.72
C ARG A 51 -19.81 5.12 -4.41
N HIS A 52 -19.48 3.96 -4.98
CA HIS A 52 -20.30 2.75 -4.79
C HIS A 52 -20.28 2.20 -3.35
N HIS A 53 -19.31 2.61 -2.51
CA HIS A 53 -19.33 2.34 -1.07
C HIS A 53 -20.57 2.92 -0.37
N GLU A 54 -21.15 4.01 -0.87
CA GLU A 54 -22.42 4.59 -0.38
C GLU A 54 -23.63 3.73 -0.72
N LEU A 55 -23.47 2.82 -1.69
CA LEU A 55 -24.49 1.89 -2.16
C LEU A 55 -24.32 0.49 -1.56
N GLY A 56 -23.38 0.31 -0.63
CA GLY A 56 -23.08 -0.97 0.00
C GLY A 56 -22.16 -1.88 -0.81
N TYR A 57 -21.51 -1.38 -1.87
CA TYR A 57 -20.62 -2.21 -2.69
C TYR A 57 -19.25 -2.24 -2.03
N TRP A 58 -18.64 -3.42 -2.00
CA TRP A 58 -17.27 -3.60 -1.56
C TRP A 58 -16.32 -3.18 -2.70
N SER A 59 -15.10 -2.79 -2.38
CA SER A 59 -14.09 -2.47 -3.39
C SER A 59 -13.09 -3.62 -3.52
N TRP A 60 -12.67 -4.01 -4.71
CA TRP A 60 -11.51 -4.89 -4.85
C TRP A 60 -10.20 -4.11 -4.91
N MET A 61 -10.23 -2.82 -5.26
CA MET A 61 -9.10 -1.90 -5.17
C MET A 61 -9.60 -0.46 -5.01
N ASP A 62 -8.88 0.38 -4.27
CA ASP A 62 -9.10 1.83 -4.24
C ASP A 62 -7.81 2.55 -4.63
N GLY A 63 -7.94 3.57 -5.47
CA GLY A 63 -6.81 4.32 -6.05
C GLY A 63 -6.40 5.53 -5.21
N GLN A 64 -6.39 5.40 -3.88
CA GLN A 64 -6.06 6.49 -2.96
C GLN A 64 -5.54 6.00 -1.60
N MET A 65 -4.87 6.90 -0.88
CA MET A 65 -4.25 6.59 0.41
C MET A 65 -5.24 6.33 1.56
N GLU A 66 -6.42 6.94 1.52
CA GLU A 66 -7.53 6.70 2.45
C GLU A 66 -8.54 5.77 1.79
N PRO A 67 -8.48 4.44 1.98
CA PRO A 67 -9.42 3.55 1.31
C PRO A 67 -10.86 3.80 1.77
N MET A 68 -11.83 3.57 0.87
CA MET A 68 -13.22 3.80 1.18
C MET A 68 -13.78 2.66 2.04
N VAL A 69 -14.37 3.02 3.17
CA VAL A 69 -15.07 2.06 4.03
C VAL A 69 -16.51 1.91 3.56
N THR A 70 -16.93 0.67 3.31
CA THR A 70 -18.33 0.34 3.04
C THR A 70 -19.03 0.04 4.36
N TYR A 71 -20.21 0.64 4.57
CA TYR A 71 -21.00 0.48 5.78
C TYR A 71 -22.25 -0.36 5.54
N PHE A 72 -22.58 -1.23 6.49
CA PHE A 72 -23.84 -1.97 6.53
C PHE A 72 -24.55 -1.68 7.85
N ASN A 73 -25.78 -1.17 7.79
CA ASN A 73 -26.57 -0.73 8.95
C ASN A 73 -25.78 0.21 9.88
N GLY A 74 -25.09 1.19 9.29
CA GLY A 74 -24.29 2.19 10.01
C GLY A 74 -23.01 1.65 10.65
N LYS A 75 -22.65 0.37 10.43
CA LYS A 75 -21.42 -0.24 10.94
C LYS A 75 -20.41 -0.48 9.81
N PRO A 76 -19.11 -0.22 10.02
CA PRO A 76 -18.05 -0.58 9.09
C PRO A 76 -18.11 -2.06 8.72
N GLU A 77 -18.33 -2.37 7.44
CA GLU A 77 -18.44 -3.74 6.95
C GLU A 77 -17.16 -4.19 6.26
N ALA A 78 -16.70 -3.43 5.26
CA ALA A 78 -15.54 -3.80 4.45
C ALA A 78 -14.63 -2.60 4.16
N ILE A 79 -13.34 -2.87 4.06
CA ILE A 79 -12.30 -1.95 3.58
C ILE A 79 -11.28 -2.73 2.75
N THR A 80 -10.63 -2.07 1.81
CA THR A 80 -9.55 -2.65 1.01
C THR A 80 -8.26 -1.92 1.28
N VAL A 81 -7.25 -2.64 1.76
CA VAL A 81 -5.91 -2.10 2.05
C VAL A 81 -4.93 -2.64 1.04
N THR A 82 -3.93 -1.82 0.72
CA THR A 82 -3.01 -2.12 -0.39
C THR A 82 -1.60 -1.59 -0.12
N PRO A 83 -0.53 -2.31 -0.51
CA PRO A 83 0.83 -1.85 -0.30
C PRO A 83 1.26 -0.75 -1.30
N ALA A 84 0.56 -0.62 -2.42
CA ALA A 84 0.73 0.43 -3.43
C ALA A 84 -0.62 0.69 -4.13
N PHE A 85 -0.79 1.78 -4.84
CA PHE A 85 -1.99 1.98 -5.65
C PHE A 85 -1.71 2.94 -6.80
N PHE A 86 -2.59 2.90 -7.80
CA PHE A 86 -2.64 3.88 -8.87
C PHE A 86 -3.96 4.64 -8.94
N GLU A 87 -3.89 5.87 -9.44
CA GLU A 87 -5.08 6.65 -9.84
C GLU A 87 -5.53 6.28 -11.28
N PRO A 88 -6.65 6.78 -11.81
CA PRO A 88 -7.20 6.34 -13.12
C PRO A 88 -6.27 6.36 -14.33
N LEU A 89 -5.16 7.10 -14.27
CA LEU A 89 -4.16 7.18 -15.34
C LEU A 89 -2.99 6.19 -15.15
N GLY A 90 -3.11 5.25 -14.21
CA GLY A 90 -2.18 4.14 -14.04
C GLY A 90 -0.97 4.43 -13.16
N TRP A 91 -0.06 3.46 -13.08
CA TRP A 91 1.08 3.45 -12.16
C TRP A 91 2.02 4.65 -12.26
N THR A 92 2.11 5.25 -13.45
CA THR A 92 3.01 6.39 -13.74
C THR A 92 2.34 7.75 -13.49
N ALA A 93 1.08 7.76 -13.08
CA ALA A 93 0.34 8.98 -12.81
C ALA A 93 0.81 9.67 -11.52
N ALA A 94 0.63 10.99 -11.44
CA ALA A 94 1.27 11.83 -10.42
C ALA A 94 0.81 11.53 -8.99
N ASN A 95 -0.42 11.05 -8.81
CA ASN A 95 -0.97 10.68 -7.50
C ASN A 95 -0.99 9.16 -7.27
N SER A 96 -0.28 8.39 -8.08
CA SER A 96 -0.01 6.98 -7.81
C SER A 96 1.07 6.85 -6.75
N TYR A 97 0.94 5.88 -5.86
CA TYR A 97 1.86 5.66 -4.75
C TYR A 97 2.41 4.24 -4.85
N GLY A 98 3.72 4.15 -5.04
CA GLY A 98 4.45 2.90 -4.90
C GLY A 98 4.50 2.42 -3.46
N ARG A 99 5.16 1.28 -3.29
CA ARG A 99 5.38 0.61 -2.01
C ARG A 99 6.06 1.47 -0.95
N ARG A 100 6.99 2.35 -1.36
CA ARG A 100 7.69 3.33 -0.52
C ARG A 100 8.26 2.71 0.75
N GLY A 101 8.97 1.59 0.60
CA GLY A 101 9.56 0.84 1.71
C GLY A 101 8.54 0.28 2.73
N GLY A 102 7.27 0.18 2.34
CA GLY A 102 6.13 -0.22 3.18
C GLY A 102 5.38 0.93 3.82
N THR A 103 5.77 2.19 3.62
CA THR A 103 5.06 3.34 4.20
C THR A 103 3.64 3.46 3.68
N THR A 104 3.43 3.25 2.37
CA THR A 104 2.10 3.25 1.75
C THR A 104 1.20 2.18 2.36
N TYR A 105 1.75 0.97 2.61
CA TYR A 105 0.96 -0.09 3.22
C TYR A 105 0.53 0.27 4.65
N LEU A 106 1.45 0.77 5.48
CA LEU A 106 1.13 1.22 6.83
C LEU A 106 0.11 2.36 6.83
N GLU A 107 0.24 3.32 5.91
CA GLU A 107 -0.67 4.46 5.77
C GLU A 107 -2.09 4.01 5.38
N SER A 108 -2.21 3.14 4.38
CA SER A 108 -3.47 2.52 3.97
C SER A 108 -4.11 1.71 5.12
N PHE A 109 -3.32 0.88 5.80
CA PHE A 109 -3.84 -0.02 6.84
C PHE A 109 -4.31 0.71 8.11
N LYS A 110 -3.81 1.91 8.40
CA LYS A 110 -4.33 2.74 9.52
C LYS A 110 -5.82 2.97 9.45
N TYR A 111 -6.40 3.06 8.24
CA TYR A 111 -7.83 3.23 8.07
C TYR A 111 -8.61 1.98 8.45
N ALA A 112 -8.06 0.78 8.23
CA ALA A 112 -8.62 -0.46 8.78
C ALA A 112 -8.52 -0.48 10.31
N LEU A 113 -7.37 -0.10 10.88
CA LEU A 113 -7.20 -0.02 12.34
C LEU A 113 -8.19 0.96 12.99
N LYS A 114 -8.45 2.11 12.35
CA LYS A 114 -9.37 3.15 12.81
C LYS A 114 -10.83 2.74 12.67
N SER A 115 -11.22 2.18 11.52
CA SER A 115 -12.62 1.88 11.23
C SER A 115 -13.09 0.55 11.81
N LYS A 116 -12.19 -0.40 12.11
CA LYS A 116 -12.54 -1.73 12.65
C LYS A 116 -13.63 -2.44 11.83
N PRO A 117 -13.46 -2.62 10.52
CA PRO A 117 -14.45 -3.26 9.69
C PRO A 117 -14.54 -4.76 9.99
N ARG A 118 -15.63 -5.38 9.57
CA ARG A 118 -15.84 -6.83 9.71
C ARG A 118 -14.95 -7.63 8.76
N VAL A 119 -14.65 -7.07 7.59
CA VAL A 119 -13.86 -7.69 6.53
C VAL A 119 -12.78 -6.72 6.07
N ILE A 120 -11.56 -7.22 5.91
CA ILE A 120 -10.44 -6.48 5.30
C ILE A 120 -10.05 -7.25 4.04
N PHE A 121 -10.11 -6.57 2.90
CA PHE A 121 -9.56 -7.05 1.64
C PHE A 121 -8.09 -6.65 1.56
N LEU A 122 -7.25 -7.62 1.22
CA LEU A 122 -5.85 -7.41 0.92
C LEU A 122 -5.73 -7.38 -0.61
N HIS A 123 -5.57 -6.18 -1.18
CA HIS A 123 -5.34 -6.01 -2.60
C HIS A 123 -3.84 -5.83 -2.82
N GLN A 124 -3.15 -6.72 -3.54
CA GLN A 124 -3.58 -8.06 -3.97
C GLN A 124 -2.52 -9.11 -3.67
N PHE A 125 -2.80 -10.39 -3.97
CA PHE A 125 -1.84 -11.44 -3.71
C PHE A 125 -0.76 -11.53 -4.80
N ASN A 126 -1.12 -11.72 -6.08
CA ASN A 126 -0.14 -12.09 -7.12
C ASN A 126 -0.52 -11.85 -8.60
N GLU A 127 -0.99 -10.66 -8.94
CA GLU A 127 -1.17 -10.21 -10.33
C GLU A 127 0.15 -9.73 -10.95
N PHE A 128 1.13 -10.64 -11.07
CA PHE A 128 2.46 -10.32 -11.61
C PHE A 128 2.52 -10.14 -13.14
N ALA A 129 1.37 -10.12 -13.81
CA ALA A 129 1.30 -10.02 -15.25
C ALA A 129 1.39 -8.54 -15.67
N GLY A 130 2.60 -8.03 -15.89
CA GLY A 130 2.78 -6.65 -16.33
C GLY A 130 2.40 -6.37 -17.78
N GLN A 131 2.10 -5.12 -18.10
CA GLN A 131 1.88 -4.66 -19.49
C GLN A 131 3.21 -4.37 -20.18
N ALA A 132 3.43 -4.92 -21.37
CA ALA A 132 4.62 -4.65 -22.18
C ALA A 132 4.69 -3.18 -22.64
N GLU A 133 5.89 -2.70 -23.00
CA GLU A 133 6.06 -1.36 -23.57
C GLU A 133 5.22 -1.19 -24.83
N GLY A 134 4.46 -0.09 -24.92
CA GLY A 134 3.54 0.17 -26.03
C GLY A 134 2.22 -0.60 -25.97
N HIS A 135 2.00 -1.41 -24.93
CA HIS A 135 0.73 -2.11 -24.66
C HIS A 135 -0.10 -1.45 -23.56
N GLY A 136 0.32 -0.28 -23.06
CA GLY A 136 -0.51 0.54 -22.19
C GLY A 136 -1.75 1.06 -22.91
N LEU A 137 -2.69 1.58 -22.11
CA LEU A 137 -3.91 2.22 -22.62
C LEU A 137 -3.65 3.69 -23.00
N GLY A 138 -4.67 4.36 -23.54
CA GLY A 138 -4.59 5.76 -23.97
C GLY A 138 -3.92 5.94 -25.34
N LYS A 139 -3.98 7.17 -25.86
CA LYS A 139 -3.47 7.50 -27.21
C LYS A 139 -1.96 7.26 -27.36
N ASN A 140 -1.21 7.42 -26.27
CA ASN A 140 0.23 7.28 -26.24
C ASN A 140 0.70 5.91 -25.75
N HIS A 141 -0.22 5.02 -25.36
CA HIS A 141 0.09 3.70 -24.78
C HIS A 141 0.95 3.75 -23.51
N ASP A 142 0.75 4.78 -22.68
CA ASP A 142 1.53 5.09 -21.48
C ASP A 142 0.73 4.95 -20.17
N ILE A 143 -0.54 4.52 -20.25
CA ILE A 143 -1.38 4.21 -19.09
C ILE A 143 -1.22 2.73 -18.73
N TYR A 144 -0.47 2.47 -17.66
CA TYR A 144 -0.19 1.12 -17.16
C TYR A 144 -1.06 0.79 -15.94
N LEU A 145 -1.92 -0.21 -16.06
CA LEU A 145 -2.89 -0.65 -15.04
C LEU A 145 -2.55 -2.01 -14.42
N ASP A 146 -1.76 -2.84 -15.10
CA ASP A 146 -1.18 -4.06 -14.52
C ASP A 146 0.24 -3.77 -13.99
N GLU A 147 0.93 -4.73 -13.36
CA GLU A 147 2.26 -4.52 -12.75
C GLU A 147 3.19 -3.69 -13.67
N TYR A 148 3.68 -2.55 -13.14
CA TYR A 148 4.63 -1.71 -13.84
C TYR A 148 6.07 -1.99 -13.39
N SER A 149 6.30 -2.10 -12.08
CA SER A 149 7.59 -2.47 -11.52
C SER A 149 7.50 -3.05 -10.12
N THR A 150 8.62 -3.52 -9.57
CA THR A 150 8.71 -3.95 -8.16
C THR A 150 8.19 -2.87 -7.19
N GLU A 151 8.46 -1.59 -7.44
CA GLU A 151 7.98 -0.48 -6.61
C GLU A 151 6.54 -0.08 -6.94
N LEU A 152 6.13 -0.19 -8.21
CA LEU A 152 4.82 0.16 -8.75
C LEU A 152 4.03 -1.10 -9.11
N SER A 153 3.69 -1.84 -8.05
CA SER A 153 2.87 -3.04 -8.00
C SER A 153 2.25 -3.18 -6.61
N ASP A 154 1.08 -3.79 -6.51
CA ASP A 154 0.34 -3.97 -5.25
C ASP A 154 0.28 -5.42 -4.74
N ASP A 155 1.10 -6.31 -5.28
CA ASP A 155 1.19 -7.71 -4.85
C ASP A 155 1.77 -7.91 -3.44
N LEU A 156 1.34 -8.96 -2.77
CA LEU A 156 1.79 -9.33 -1.42
C LEU A 156 2.56 -10.66 -1.40
N GLU A 157 2.43 -11.48 -2.44
CA GLU A 157 3.14 -12.76 -2.55
C GLU A 157 4.66 -12.53 -2.44
N PRO A 158 5.38 -13.34 -1.65
CA PRO A 158 6.82 -13.23 -1.56
C PRO A 158 7.52 -13.43 -2.91
N VAL A 159 8.30 -12.42 -3.31
CA VAL A 159 9.11 -12.46 -4.54
C VAL A 159 10.60 -12.57 -4.21
N SER A 160 11.40 -13.04 -5.18
CA SER A 160 12.84 -13.24 -5.00
C SER A 160 13.57 -11.97 -4.56
N LEU A 161 14.45 -12.10 -3.57
CA LEU A 161 15.35 -11.03 -3.14
C LEU A 161 16.52 -10.80 -4.10
N THR A 162 16.67 -11.61 -5.16
CA THR A 162 17.84 -11.54 -6.04
C THR A 162 17.51 -11.58 -7.53
N ALA A 163 16.32 -12.06 -7.92
CA ALA A 163 15.88 -12.00 -9.31
C ALA A 163 15.39 -10.58 -9.64
N SER A 164 15.52 -10.21 -10.92
CA SER A 164 14.94 -8.99 -11.45
C SER A 164 13.41 -9.06 -11.45
N GLY A 165 12.76 -7.93 -11.19
CA GLY A 165 11.32 -7.76 -11.34
C GLY A 165 10.93 -7.31 -12.75
N PHE A 166 9.63 -7.14 -12.99
CA PHE A 166 9.14 -6.55 -14.24
C PHE A 166 9.63 -5.09 -14.34
N ARG A 167 10.20 -4.71 -15.50
CA ARG A 167 10.85 -3.40 -15.77
C ARG A 167 11.87 -2.91 -14.74
N ASP A 168 12.33 -3.77 -13.83
CA ASP A 168 13.21 -3.37 -12.74
C ASP A 168 14.35 -4.38 -12.53
N SER A 169 15.56 -3.84 -12.40
CA SER A 169 16.76 -4.60 -12.02
C SER A 169 16.96 -4.65 -10.50
N THR A 170 16.11 -3.97 -9.73
CA THR A 170 16.12 -4.02 -8.27
C THR A 170 15.55 -5.33 -7.74
N ARG A 171 15.83 -5.57 -6.47
CA ARG A 171 15.51 -6.80 -5.75
C ARG A 171 14.07 -6.73 -5.24
N GLY A 172 13.40 -7.88 -5.25
CA GLY A 172 12.08 -8.03 -4.66
C GLY A 172 12.05 -7.87 -3.13
N TRP A 173 10.86 -8.05 -2.55
CA TRP A 173 10.60 -7.83 -1.12
C TRP A 173 10.64 -9.09 -0.25
N GLY A 174 10.71 -10.30 -0.83
CA GLY A 174 10.67 -11.55 -0.08
C GLY A 174 9.45 -11.62 0.84
N PHE A 175 9.62 -12.01 2.09
CA PHE A 175 8.50 -12.15 3.02
C PHE A 175 8.01 -10.84 3.65
N TYR A 176 8.60 -9.69 3.32
CA TYR A 176 8.38 -8.43 4.04
C TYR A 176 6.90 -8.03 4.16
N TYR A 177 6.16 -8.00 3.06
CA TYR A 177 4.74 -7.59 3.09
C TYR A 177 3.84 -8.64 3.74
N LEU A 178 4.16 -9.92 3.60
CA LEU A 178 3.43 -10.99 4.27
C LEU A 178 3.61 -10.90 5.80
N ASN A 179 4.83 -10.63 6.27
CA ASN A 179 5.15 -10.42 7.68
C ASN A 179 4.54 -9.13 8.23
N MET A 180 4.58 -8.05 7.45
CA MET A 180 3.91 -6.80 7.81
C MET A 180 2.38 -7.01 7.90
N THR A 181 1.78 -7.78 6.99
CA THR A 181 0.36 -8.16 7.05
C THR A 181 0.04 -8.91 8.34
N ARG A 182 0.82 -9.94 8.69
CA ARG A 182 0.65 -10.70 9.94
C ARG A 182 0.64 -9.77 11.15
N ALA A 183 1.65 -8.91 11.25
CA ALA A 183 1.79 -7.98 12.36
C ALA A 183 0.62 -6.97 12.45
N LEU A 184 0.21 -6.40 11.31
CA LEU A 184 -0.93 -5.49 11.23
C LEU A 184 -2.25 -6.15 11.62
N MET A 185 -2.45 -7.42 11.25
CA MET A 185 -3.63 -8.19 11.64
C MET A 185 -3.65 -8.49 13.14
N ASP A 186 -2.49 -8.80 13.74
CA ASP A 186 -2.40 -9.04 15.18
C ASP A 186 -2.61 -7.74 15.99
N ILE A 187 -2.13 -6.58 15.51
CA ILE A 187 -2.49 -5.26 16.03
C ILE A 187 -4.00 -5.00 15.85
N PHE A 188 -4.56 -5.31 14.68
CA PHE A 188 -5.97 -5.11 14.38
C PHE A 188 -6.88 -5.88 15.34
N TYR A 189 -6.60 -7.16 15.55
CA TYR A 189 -7.29 -8.05 16.48
C TYR A 189 -6.84 -7.87 17.93
N ASN A 190 -5.95 -6.90 18.20
CA ASN A 190 -5.57 -6.52 19.55
C ASN A 190 -4.94 -7.71 20.32
N LYS A 191 -4.27 -8.60 19.58
CA LYS A 191 -3.45 -9.70 20.10
C LYS A 191 -2.07 -9.23 20.53
N ASP A 192 -1.59 -8.13 19.94
CA ASP A 192 -0.34 -7.49 20.30
C ASP A 192 -0.51 -5.97 20.35
N LYS A 193 -1.08 -5.47 21.45
CA LYS A 193 -1.49 -4.06 21.61
C LYS A 193 -0.34 -3.07 21.70
N ASN A 194 0.83 -3.55 22.11
CA ASN A 194 1.97 -2.70 22.46
C ASN A 194 3.05 -2.74 21.36
N SER A 195 2.79 -3.43 20.25
CA SER A 195 3.67 -3.43 19.10
C SER A 195 3.51 -2.16 18.27
N THR A 196 4.64 -1.66 17.78
CA THR A 196 4.74 -0.59 16.79
C THR A 196 5.48 -1.11 15.57
N LEU A 197 4.87 -0.96 14.41
CA LEU A 197 5.53 -1.16 13.13
C LEU A 197 6.05 0.19 12.62
N LEU A 198 7.21 0.16 11.99
CA LEU A 198 7.85 1.32 11.36
C LEU A 198 8.27 0.93 9.94
N ALA A 199 7.86 1.74 8.97
CA ALA A 199 8.34 1.67 7.59
C ALA A 199 8.90 3.03 7.19
N ALA A 200 9.88 3.06 6.29
CA ALA A 200 10.47 4.30 5.82
C ALA A 200 10.88 4.24 4.35
N SER A 201 10.99 5.41 3.73
CA SER A 201 11.48 5.56 2.37
C SER A 201 12.39 6.77 2.25
N ILE A 202 13.25 6.71 1.23
CA ILE A 202 14.02 7.86 0.74
C ILE A 202 13.16 8.51 -0.34
N THR A 203 12.79 9.77 -0.15
CA THR A 203 11.95 10.50 -1.11
C THR A 203 12.77 11.26 -2.14
N GLU A 204 13.99 11.67 -1.78
CA GLU A 204 14.87 12.43 -2.66
C GLU A 204 16.33 12.21 -2.25
N VAL A 205 17.22 12.09 -3.23
CA VAL A 205 18.68 12.08 -3.04
C VAL A 205 19.29 13.09 -4.00
N SER A 206 20.12 13.97 -3.48
CA SER A 206 20.91 14.92 -4.25
C SER A 206 22.31 15.07 -3.65
N ASP A 207 23.20 15.77 -4.36
CA ASP A 207 24.53 16.13 -3.84
C ASP A 207 24.47 16.99 -2.57
N LYS A 208 23.31 17.60 -2.28
CA LYS A 208 23.11 18.50 -1.13
C LYS A 208 22.46 17.80 0.05
N SER A 209 21.51 16.91 -0.21
CA SER A 209 20.70 16.32 0.84
C SER A 209 20.05 14.99 0.48
N ILE A 210 19.69 14.25 1.53
CA ILE A 210 18.88 13.04 1.49
C ILE A 210 17.59 13.34 2.26
N LYS A 211 16.43 13.26 1.59
CA LYS A 211 15.12 13.43 2.22
C LYS A 211 14.50 12.09 2.53
N LEU A 212 13.97 11.98 3.75
CA LEU A 212 13.41 10.76 4.32
C LEU A 212 11.99 11.03 4.80
N ASN A 213 11.15 10.01 4.69
CA ASN A 213 9.86 9.96 5.35
C ASN A 213 9.63 8.56 5.94
N TRP A 214 8.77 8.48 6.94
CA TRP A 214 8.38 7.22 7.56
C TRP A 214 6.94 7.25 8.03
N SER A 215 6.41 6.06 8.30
CA SER A 215 5.07 5.84 8.83
C SER A 215 5.13 4.77 9.91
N VAL A 216 4.25 4.90 10.90
CA VAL A 216 4.14 3.98 12.04
C VAL A 216 2.71 3.46 12.17
N ALA A 217 2.54 2.20 12.59
CA ALA A 217 1.23 1.64 12.95
C ALA A 217 1.32 0.91 14.29
N GLY A 218 0.25 0.95 15.09
CA GLY A 218 0.25 0.43 16.45
C GLY A 218 0.47 1.55 17.48
N GLU A 219 1.28 1.29 18.51
CA GLU A 219 1.60 2.31 19.52
C GLU A 219 2.43 3.45 18.90
N MET A 220 2.11 4.70 19.25
CA MET A 220 2.80 5.86 18.68
C MET A 220 4.09 6.16 19.47
N PRO A 221 5.27 6.19 18.82
CA PRO A 221 6.50 6.60 19.48
C PRO A 221 6.46 8.09 19.83
N LYS A 222 7.14 8.45 20.92
CA LYS A 222 7.28 9.85 21.33
C LYS A 222 8.26 10.62 20.46
N SER A 223 9.25 9.93 19.89
CA SER A 223 10.30 10.53 19.09
C SER A 223 11.04 9.52 18.23
N PHE A 224 11.89 10.03 17.33
CA PHE A 224 12.71 9.24 16.42
C PHE A 224 14.18 9.66 16.48
N THR A 225 15.07 8.71 16.22
CA THR A 225 16.51 8.94 16.06
C THR A 225 16.92 8.49 14.66
N VAL A 226 17.69 9.32 13.95
CA VAL A 226 18.16 9.05 12.58
C VAL A 226 19.68 9.10 12.55
N ALA A 227 20.29 8.02 12.07
CA ALA A 227 21.74 7.85 12.00
C ALA A 227 22.20 7.34 10.63
N ILE A 228 23.42 7.70 10.23
CA ILE A 228 24.13 7.09 9.10
C ILE A 228 25.39 6.41 9.65
N GLY A 229 25.45 5.08 9.50
CA GLY A 229 26.44 4.27 10.21
C GLY A 229 26.36 4.52 11.72
N ASN A 230 27.47 4.95 12.33
CA ASN A 230 27.55 5.25 13.76
C ASN A 230 27.28 6.74 14.09
N LYS A 231 27.06 7.60 13.09
CA LYS A 231 26.85 9.04 13.29
C LYS A 231 25.37 9.35 13.38
N VAL A 232 24.92 9.89 14.52
CA VAL A 232 23.56 10.39 14.72
C VAL A 232 23.45 11.79 14.11
N PHE A 233 22.45 11.99 13.24
CA PHE A 233 22.14 13.28 12.62
C PHE A 233 20.95 13.97 13.29
N PHE A 234 19.97 13.18 13.69
CA PHE A 234 18.80 13.66 14.43
C PHE A 234 18.56 12.76 15.64
N LYS A 235 18.29 13.38 16.78
CA LYS A 235 17.96 12.69 18.03
C LYS A 235 16.66 13.24 18.58
N GLU A 236 15.77 12.34 18.98
CA GLU A 236 14.50 12.65 19.65
C GLU A 236 13.62 13.65 18.89
N ILE A 237 13.58 13.57 17.56
CA ILE A 237 12.68 14.39 16.74
C ILE A 237 11.26 13.82 16.73
N SER A 238 10.23 14.66 16.69
CA SER A 238 8.82 14.22 16.70
C SER A 238 8.18 14.08 15.31
N GLY A 239 8.82 14.63 14.27
CA GLY A 239 8.31 14.58 12.90
C GLY A 239 8.40 13.18 12.27
N MET A 240 7.66 12.99 11.16
CA MET A 240 7.70 11.78 10.33
C MET A 240 8.57 11.93 9.06
N THR A 241 9.31 13.03 9.00
CA THR A 241 10.17 13.39 7.87
C THR A 241 11.42 14.09 8.37
N CYS A 242 12.54 13.91 7.70
CA CYS A 242 13.72 14.73 7.92
C CYS A 242 14.56 14.87 6.65
N GLU A 243 15.44 15.87 6.64
CA GLU A 243 16.40 16.10 5.57
C GLU A 243 17.81 16.07 6.15
N ILE A 244 18.62 15.10 5.72
CA ILE A 244 20.01 14.96 6.13
C ILE A 244 20.88 15.70 5.11
N SER A 245 21.78 16.58 5.57
CA SER A 245 22.78 17.17 4.68
C SER A 245 23.73 16.08 4.16
N ALA A 246 23.90 16.01 2.85
CA ALA A 246 24.87 15.12 2.20
C ALA A 246 26.30 15.69 2.24
N GLN A 247 26.44 16.95 2.67
CA GLN A 247 27.73 17.63 2.69
C GLN A 247 28.69 16.97 3.69
N GLY A 248 29.86 16.56 3.19
CA GLY A 248 30.86 15.85 3.99
C GLY A 248 30.62 14.35 4.14
N LEU A 249 29.59 13.78 3.49
CA LEU A 249 29.48 12.34 3.31
C LEU A 249 30.38 11.89 2.15
N SER A 250 31.06 10.75 2.31
CA SER A 250 31.85 10.16 1.22
C SER A 250 30.94 9.64 0.11
N LYS A 251 31.43 9.63 -1.13
CA LYS A 251 30.75 8.91 -2.22
C LYS A 251 30.66 7.43 -1.91
N GLY A 252 29.58 6.77 -2.32
CA GLY A 252 29.37 5.34 -2.12
C GLY A 252 28.05 4.99 -1.44
N ILE A 253 27.98 3.75 -0.93
CA ILE A 253 26.78 3.20 -0.31
C ILE A 253 26.80 3.48 1.19
N HIS A 254 25.70 4.04 1.70
CA HIS A 254 25.48 4.32 3.11
C HIS A 254 24.25 3.58 3.62
N THR A 255 24.27 3.26 4.91
CA THR A 255 23.11 2.71 5.62
C THR A 255 22.56 3.77 6.57
N ILE A 256 21.32 4.16 6.34
CA ILE A 256 20.54 5.02 7.21
C ILE A 256 19.74 4.13 8.14
N THR A 257 19.76 4.41 9.44
CA THR A 257 18.92 3.75 10.44
C THR A 257 17.97 4.77 11.05
N ILE A 258 16.67 4.48 11.01
CA ILE A 258 15.63 5.24 11.70
C ILE A 258 15.13 4.37 12.85
N THR A 259 15.18 4.89 14.07
CA THR A 259 14.72 4.21 15.28
C THR A 259 13.52 4.95 15.84
N ALA A 260 12.43 4.25 16.11
CA ALA A 260 11.31 4.77 16.88
C ALA A 260 11.60 4.56 18.38
N ASN A 261 11.71 5.66 19.12
CA ASN A 261 12.09 5.62 20.53
C ASN A 261 10.88 5.28 21.42
N ASP A 262 11.15 4.68 22.59
CA ASP A 262 10.18 4.33 23.64
C ASP A 262 9.10 3.30 23.25
N VAL A 263 9.25 2.63 22.11
CA VAL A 263 8.32 1.60 21.62
C VAL A 263 9.06 0.31 21.26
N HIS A 264 8.31 -0.77 21.11
CA HIS A 264 8.83 -2.08 20.75
C HIS A 264 7.96 -2.77 19.69
N THR A 265 8.47 -3.86 19.12
CA THR A 265 7.73 -4.76 18.23
C THR A 265 8.05 -6.20 18.57
N HIS A 266 7.12 -7.13 18.35
CA HIS A 266 7.40 -8.57 18.40
C HIS A 266 7.65 -9.19 17.01
N TYR A 267 7.77 -8.36 15.97
CA TYR A 267 7.96 -8.77 14.58
C TYR A 267 9.28 -8.25 14.05
N ALA A 268 10.10 -9.13 13.50
CA ALA A 268 11.37 -8.79 12.87
C ALA A 268 11.19 -8.16 11.47
N LEU A 269 10.03 -8.40 10.85
CA LEU A 269 9.70 -8.10 9.46
C LEU A 269 10.75 -8.68 8.51
N SER A 270 11.06 -9.97 8.69
CA SER A 270 12.07 -10.65 7.90
C SER A 270 11.74 -10.60 6.41
N LYS A 271 12.78 -10.47 5.59
CA LYS A 271 12.67 -10.59 4.14
C LYS A 271 12.87 -12.02 3.65
N THR A 272 13.50 -12.87 4.45
CA THR A 272 13.97 -14.20 4.01
C THR A 272 13.09 -15.35 4.47
N GLU A 273 12.27 -15.13 5.50
CA GLU A 273 11.40 -16.16 6.06
C GLU A 273 10.11 -15.53 6.61
N PHE A 274 9.09 -16.35 6.80
CA PHE A 274 7.88 -15.92 7.49
C PHE A 274 8.18 -15.72 8.98
N ASP A 275 7.79 -14.58 9.53
CA ASP A 275 8.11 -14.20 10.90
C ASP A 275 7.39 -15.10 11.90
N ASP A 276 8.10 -15.57 12.92
CA ASP A 276 7.50 -15.99 14.18
C ASP A 276 7.43 -14.81 15.16
N ILE A 277 6.32 -14.72 15.91
CA ILE A 277 6.15 -13.70 16.96
C ILE A 277 7.22 -13.95 18.02
N GLN A 278 8.01 -12.93 18.31
CA GLN A 278 9.08 -13.02 19.30
C GLN A 278 8.51 -12.91 20.71
N GLU A 279 8.95 -13.77 21.64
CA GLU A 279 8.56 -13.64 23.05
C GLU A 279 9.16 -12.39 23.71
N LYS A 280 10.35 -11.98 23.26
CA LYS A 280 11.03 -10.79 23.75
C LYS A 280 10.80 -9.63 22.80
N PRO A 281 10.40 -8.45 23.31
CA PRO A 281 10.23 -7.27 22.48
C PRO A 281 11.54 -6.86 21.80
N LEU A 282 11.46 -6.53 20.53
CA LEU A 282 12.53 -6.02 19.69
C LEU A 282 12.49 -4.48 19.62
N PRO A 283 13.63 -3.80 19.45
CA PRO A 283 13.66 -2.38 19.15
C PRO A 283 13.06 -2.10 17.77
N VAL A 284 12.26 -1.05 17.66
CA VAL A 284 11.63 -0.65 16.39
C VAL A 284 12.59 0.21 15.58
N ASN A 285 13.23 -0.39 14.57
CA ASN A 285 14.11 0.31 13.66
C ASN A 285 13.96 -0.18 12.22
N VAL A 286 14.22 0.72 11.27
CA VAL A 286 14.27 0.41 9.84
C VAL A 286 15.59 0.88 9.27
N LYS A 287 16.16 0.07 8.37
CA LYS A 287 17.41 0.34 7.68
C LYS A 287 17.14 0.61 6.21
N LEU A 288 17.66 1.72 5.71
CA LEU A 288 17.59 2.12 4.30
C LEU A 288 18.99 2.18 3.72
N THR A 289 19.13 1.76 2.48
CA THR A 289 20.38 1.87 1.72
C THR A 289 20.28 3.04 0.76
N VAL A 290 21.27 3.94 0.79
CA VAL A 290 21.36 5.09 -0.12
C VAL A 290 22.72 5.09 -0.82
N ARG A 291 22.75 5.54 -2.07
CA ARG A 291 23.99 5.76 -2.82
C ARG A 291 24.18 7.25 -3.08
N LEU A 292 25.34 7.78 -2.70
CA LEU A 292 25.80 9.15 -2.94
C LEU A 292 26.92 9.18 -3.98
#